data_AF-A0A9P8EZV2-F1
#
_entry.id   AF-A0A9P8EZV2-F1
#
_cell.length_a   1.000
_cell.length_b   1.000
_cell.length_c   1.000
_cell.angle_alpha   90.00
_cell.angle_beta   90.00
_cell.angle_gamma   90.00
#
_symmetry.space_group_name_H-M   'P 1'
#
loop_
_entity.id
_entity.type
_entity.pdbx_description
1 polymer ?
#
loop_
_entity_poly.entity_id
_entity_poly.type
_entity_poly.pdbx_seq_one_letter_code
_entity_poly.pdbx_strand_id
1 'polypeptide(L)'
;PARRGAGKKEGATDQKDQVKKLTDGPAPPPVKALTYKDPFNQVYKKYLFTTDGKYLLGGMMIGDTKDYVKLVPMVKNQKPLEVPPSEFIIGASKGEDDADDLADDTQICSCHNVLKGDVTRAVKDGTCKTIGDVKACTKAGSGCGGCMPLVQTIFNKTMASMGNEVKNYLCPHFDYSRADLFNIIYVKQLKTFEEIMKQCGKDPESLGCEACKPTIGSITASLFNRHILEKDYRGLQDTNDRFLANIQRNGTFSVIPRVSAGEITADKLIIIGTVAKKFNLYCKITGGQRIDMFGARKQDLPAIWQELIDGGMESGHAYAKSLRTVKSCVGTTWCRYG
;
A
#
# COMPACT_ATOMS: atom_id res chain seq x y z
N PRO A 1 -25.61 4.69 -72.42
CA PRO A 1 -24.31 4.92 -71.75
C PRO A 1 -24.47 4.93 -70.22
N ALA A 2 -23.65 4.14 -69.55
CA ALA A 2 -23.86 3.64 -68.18
C ALA A 2 -23.53 4.63 -67.05
N ARG A 3 -23.98 4.24 -65.83
CA ARG A 3 -23.54 4.65 -64.47
C ARG A 3 -24.09 6.01 -63.97
N ARG A 4 -24.52 6.20 -62.72
CA ARG A 4 -24.38 5.45 -61.45
C ARG A 4 -25.45 6.00 -60.48
N GLY A 5 -26.18 5.15 -59.75
CA GLY A 5 -27.14 5.55 -58.72
C GLY A 5 -27.14 4.58 -57.53
N ALA A 6 -26.60 5.07 -56.42
CA ALA A 6 -26.58 4.61 -55.02
C ALA A 6 -27.21 3.24 -54.65
N GLY A 7 -26.35 2.27 -54.31
CA GLY A 7 -26.69 1.15 -53.44
C GLY A 7 -26.57 1.54 -51.97
N LYS A 8 -27.63 1.28 -51.19
CA LYS A 8 -27.69 1.45 -49.73
C LYS A 8 -26.56 0.68 -49.05
N LYS A 9 -25.85 1.33 -48.12
CA LYS A 9 -24.93 0.66 -47.18
C LYS A 9 -25.74 -0.14 -46.15
N GLU A 10 -25.89 -1.43 -46.39
CA GLU A 10 -26.09 -2.42 -45.32
C GLU A 10 -24.74 -2.62 -44.61
N GLY A 11 -24.70 -2.49 -43.29
CA GLY A 11 -23.44 -2.68 -42.54
C GLY A 11 -23.32 -1.97 -41.19
N ALA A 12 -24.41 -1.44 -40.61
CA ALA A 12 -24.36 -0.75 -39.31
C ALA A 12 -25.07 -1.50 -38.16
N THR A 13 -25.79 -2.58 -38.43
CA THR A 13 -26.57 -3.33 -37.43
C THR A 13 -25.77 -4.45 -36.74
N ASP A 14 -24.75 -5.01 -37.40
CA ASP A 14 -24.02 -6.18 -36.88
C ASP A 14 -23.00 -5.87 -35.76
N GLN A 15 -22.42 -4.66 -35.75
CA GLN A 15 -21.41 -4.30 -34.73
C GLN A 15 -22.02 -4.00 -33.36
N LYS A 16 -23.26 -3.50 -33.30
CA LYS A 16 -23.97 -3.27 -32.03
C LYS A 16 -24.31 -4.58 -31.31
N ASP A 17 -24.60 -5.64 -32.07
CA ASP A 17 -24.93 -6.95 -31.51
C ASP A 17 -23.69 -7.73 -31.03
N GLN A 18 -22.52 -7.51 -31.64
CA GLN A 18 -21.27 -8.07 -31.11
C GLN A 18 -20.86 -7.46 -29.77
N VAL A 19 -21.07 -6.16 -29.56
CA VAL A 19 -20.75 -5.48 -28.28
C VAL A 19 -21.69 -5.93 -27.16
N LYS A 20 -22.98 -6.18 -27.46
CA LYS A 20 -23.92 -6.78 -26.48
C LYS A 20 -23.49 -8.18 -26.05
N LYS A 21 -23.08 -9.05 -26.98
CA LYS A 21 -22.57 -10.39 -26.64
C LYS A 21 -21.26 -10.37 -25.83
N LEU A 22 -20.47 -9.31 -25.92
CA LEU A 22 -19.24 -9.13 -25.14
C LEU A 22 -19.48 -8.57 -23.72
N THR A 23 -20.63 -7.92 -23.50
CA THR A 23 -20.96 -7.24 -22.23
C THR A 23 -21.98 -8.02 -21.40
N ASP A 24 -22.88 -8.74 -22.07
CA ASP A 24 -23.83 -9.66 -21.46
C ASP A 24 -23.30 -11.09 -21.56
N GLY A 25 -22.35 -11.42 -20.68
CA GLY A 25 -22.04 -12.82 -20.38
C GLY A 25 -23.31 -13.58 -19.96
N PRO A 26 -23.29 -14.93 -19.89
CA PRO A 26 -24.42 -15.67 -19.36
C PRO A 26 -24.89 -15.04 -18.06
N ALA A 27 -26.21 -14.87 -17.89
CA ALA A 27 -26.77 -14.26 -16.70
C ALA A 27 -26.10 -14.90 -15.48
N PRO A 28 -25.51 -14.10 -14.57
CA PRO A 28 -24.78 -14.67 -13.46
C PRO A 28 -25.73 -15.63 -12.72
N PRO A 29 -25.25 -16.82 -12.32
CA PRO A 29 -26.09 -17.79 -11.66
C PRO A 29 -26.84 -17.12 -10.51
N PRO A 30 -28.11 -17.47 -10.28
CA PRO A 30 -28.88 -16.85 -9.21
C PRO A 30 -28.14 -17.05 -7.88
N VAL A 31 -27.90 -15.95 -7.18
CA VAL A 31 -27.21 -15.94 -5.89
C VAL A 31 -28.12 -15.33 -4.84
N LYS A 32 -27.96 -15.74 -3.58
CA LYS A 32 -28.56 -15.07 -2.43
C LYS A 32 -27.52 -14.20 -1.75
N ALA A 33 -27.81 -12.91 -1.66
CA ALA A 33 -26.94 -11.96 -0.98
C ALA A 33 -27.39 -11.77 0.46
N LEU A 34 -26.46 -11.90 1.40
CA LEU A 34 -26.64 -11.50 2.79
C LEU A 34 -25.81 -10.23 3.02
N THR A 35 -26.38 -9.22 3.66
CA THR A 35 -25.73 -7.91 3.84
C THR A 35 -25.80 -7.45 5.29
N TYR A 36 -24.66 -7.00 5.82
CA TYR A 36 -24.52 -6.31 7.10
C TYR A 36 -24.04 -4.89 6.86
N LYS A 37 -24.69 -3.91 7.47
CA LYS A 37 -24.34 -2.50 7.37
C LYS A 37 -24.42 -1.86 8.75
N ASP A 38 -23.29 -1.42 9.27
CA ASP A 38 -23.16 -0.67 10.51
C ASP A 38 -22.62 0.73 10.20
N PRO A 39 -23.50 1.76 10.19
CA PRO A 39 -23.08 3.13 9.89
C PRO A 39 -22.28 3.77 11.03
N PHE A 40 -22.34 3.27 12.26
CA PHE A 40 -21.65 3.86 13.41
C PHE A 40 -20.18 3.44 13.45
N ASN A 41 -19.91 2.15 13.18
CA ASN A 41 -18.55 1.64 13.08
C ASN A 41 -17.96 1.73 11.66
N GLN A 42 -18.72 2.28 10.70
CA GLN A 42 -18.35 2.36 9.28
C GLN A 42 -18.01 0.99 8.65
N VAL A 43 -18.76 -0.04 9.05
CA VAL A 43 -18.58 -1.42 8.56
C VAL A 43 -19.67 -1.79 7.57
N TYR A 44 -19.26 -2.38 6.45
CA TYR A 44 -20.17 -2.95 5.46
C TYR A 44 -19.66 -4.30 4.98
N LYS A 45 -20.47 -5.36 5.10
CA LYS A 45 -20.16 -6.71 4.63
C LYS A 45 -21.29 -7.21 3.74
N LYS A 46 -20.97 -7.77 2.58
CA LYS A 46 -21.94 -8.41 1.69
C LYS A 46 -21.37 -9.72 1.16
N TYR A 47 -22.04 -10.82 1.47
CA TYR A 47 -21.65 -12.17 1.08
C TYR A 47 -22.68 -12.76 0.11
N LEU A 48 -22.18 -13.49 -0.88
CA LEU A 48 -22.97 -14.10 -1.94
C LEU A 48 -22.93 -15.61 -1.78
N PHE A 49 -24.09 -16.22 -1.65
CA PHE A 49 -24.26 -17.65 -1.47
C PHE A 49 -25.00 -18.27 -2.66
N THR A 50 -24.84 -19.58 -2.84
CA THR A 50 -25.73 -20.36 -3.69
C THR A 50 -27.19 -20.23 -3.21
N THR A 51 -28.15 -20.48 -4.10
CA THR A 51 -29.59 -20.37 -3.79
C THR A 51 -30.04 -21.29 -2.65
N ASP A 52 -29.38 -22.44 -2.50
CA ASP A 52 -29.58 -23.41 -1.41
C ASP A 52 -28.80 -23.06 -0.13
N GLY A 53 -27.95 -22.02 -0.14
CA GLY A 53 -27.17 -21.58 0.99
C GLY A 53 -26.02 -22.53 1.39
N LYS A 54 -25.67 -23.50 0.56
CA LYS A 54 -24.62 -24.49 0.87
C LYS A 54 -23.20 -24.00 0.62
N TYR A 55 -23.00 -23.04 -0.27
CA TYR A 55 -21.67 -22.57 -0.66
C TYR A 55 -21.59 -21.06 -0.67
N LEU A 56 -20.43 -20.54 -0.24
CA LEU A 56 -20.07 -19.14 -0.37
C LEU A 56 -19.38 -18.93 -1.73
N LEU A 57 -19.95 -18.05 -2.55
CA LEU A 57 -19.49 -17.75 -3.91
C LEU A 57 -18.56 -16.53 -3.95
N GLY A 58 -18.64 -15.66 -2.94
CA GLY A 58 -17.79 -14.48 -2.84
C GLY A 58 -18.39 -13.41 -1.95
N GLY A 59 -17.79 -12.22 -1.95
CA GLY A 59 -18.30 -11.11 -1.18
C GLY A 59 -17.41 -9.88 -1.20
N MET A 60 -17.84 -8.86 -0.46
CA MET A 60 -17.13 -7.61 -0.25
C MET A 60 -17.21 -7.20 1.23
N MET A 61 -16.14 -6.59 1.72
CA MET A 61 -16.03 -6.07 3.09
C MET A 61 -15.38 -4.68 3.03
N ILE A 62 -15.90 -3.75 3.82
CA ILE A 62 -15.41 -2.37 4.00
C ILE A 62 -15.42 -2.08 5.50
N GLY A 63 -14.35 -1.47 6.00
CA GLY A 63 -14.14 -1.28 7.44
C GLY A 63 -13.46 -2.52 8.04
N ASP A 64 -14.22 -3.38 8.72
CA ASP A 64 -13.73 -4.63 9.29
C ASP A 64 -13.62 -5.74 8.24
N THR A 65 -12.39 -6.21 7.99
CA THR A 65 -12.05 -7.20 6.96
C THR A 65 -11.49 -8.51 7.54
N LYS A 66 -11.58 -8.73 8.85
CA LYS A 66 -11.00 -9.90 9.53
C LYS A 66 -11.43 -11.25 8.93
N ASP A 67 -12.67 -11.35 8.45
CA ASP A 67 -13.23 -12.59 7.91
C ASP A 67 -12.61 -13.00 6.56
N TYR A 68 -11.93 -12.09 5.87
CA TYR A 68 -11.33 -12.34 4.55
C TYR A 68 -10.47 -13.60 4.51
N VAL A 69 -9.65 -13.81 5.54
CA VAL A 69 -8.73 -14.95 5.61
C VAL A 69 -9.47 -16.28 5.64
N LYS A 70 -10.62 -16.35 6.31
CA LYS A 70 -11.43 -17.56 6.44
C LYS A 70 -12.27 -17.82 5.20
N LEU A 71 -12.87 -16.76 4.65
CA LEU A 71 -13.84 -16.87 3.56
C LEU A 71 -13.17 -17.14 2.21
N VAL A 72 -11.95 -16.65 1.98
CA VAL A 72 -11.24 -16.85 0.70
C VAL A 72 -10.98 -18.33 0.39
N PRO A 73 -10.43 -19.15 1.32
CA PRO A 73 -10.32 -20.59 1.10
C PRO A 73 -11.67 -21.28 0.86
N MET A 74 -12.72 -20.89 1.59
CA MET A 74 -14.07 -21.47 1.41
C MET A 74 -14.60 -21.23 -0.02
N VAL A 75 -14.41 -20.02 -0.54
CA VAL A 75 -14.79 -19.64 -1.91
C VAL A 75 -13.94 -20.39 -2.94
N LYS A 76 -12.61 -20.41 -2.77
CA LYS A 76 -11.68 -21.06 -3.71
C LYS A 76 -11.89 -22.57 -3.80
N ASN A 77 -12.12 -23.22 -2.66
CA ASN A 77 -12.22 -24.68 -2.56
C ASN A 77 -13.66 -25.18 -2.71
N GLN A 78 -14.64 -24.27 -2.86
CA GLN A 78 -16.07 -24.60 -2.82
C GLN A 78 -16.41 -25.51 -1.64
N LYS A 79 -15.91 -25.15 -0.45
CA LYS A 79 -16.16 -25.95 0.75
C LYS A 79 -17.65 -25.78 1.14
N PRO A 80 -18.40 -26.87 1.36
CA PRO A 80 -19.76 -26.76 1.86
C PRO A 80 -19.76 -26.11 3.25
N LEU A 81 -20.70 -25.20 3.48
CA LEU A 81 -20.84 -24.50 4.75
C LEU A 81 -21.33 -25.46 5.83
N GLU A 82 -20.61 -25.49 6.94
CA GLU A 82 -20.95 -26.29 8.13
C GLU A 82 -22.03 -25.60 8.98
N VAL A 83 -22.13 -24.27 8.86
CA VAL A 83 -23.10 -23.42 9.57
C VAL A 83 -23.97 -22.63 8.59
N PRO A 84 -25.19 -22.23 8.98
CA PRO A 84 -26.07 -21.41 8.15
C PRO A 84 -25.43 -20.07 7.74
N PRO A 85 -25.73 -19.55 6.52
CA PRO A 85 -25.21 -18.26 6.04
C PRO A 85 -25.36 -17.07 6.99
N SER A 86 -26.41 -17.06 7.84
CA SER A 86 -26.67 -15.99 8.82
C SER A 86 -25.57 -15.84 9.86
N GLU A 87 -24.92 -16.93 10.24
CA GLU A 87 -23.86 -16.95 11.28
C GLU A 87 -22.56 -16.31 10.78
N PHE A 88 -22.39 -16.15 9.46
CA PHE A 88 -21.23 -15.47 8.89
C PHE A 88 -21.34 -13.94 8.92
N ILE A 89 -22.55 -13.37 9.04
CA ILE A 89 -22.76 -11.92 8.97
C ILE A 89 -23.16 -11.29 10.30
N ILE A 90 -23.93 -12.01 11.10
CA ILE A 90 -24.19 -11.63 12.48
C ILE A 90 -23.04 -12.24 13.25
N GLY A 91 -22.18 -11.41 13.83
CA GLY A 91 -21.01 -11.86 14.60
C GLY A 91 -21.42 -12.77 15.75
N ALA A 92 -21.66 -14.05 15.43
CA ALA A 92 -21.86 -15.15 16.34
C ALA A 92 -20.53 -15.29 17.07
N SER A 93 -20.42 -14.50 18.11
CA SER A 93 -19.34 -14.45 19.06
C SER A 93 -19.49 -15.70 19.91
N LYS A 94 -19.10 -16.83 19.34
CA LYS A 94 -18.65 -18.00 20.08
C LYS A 94 -17.18 -18.18 19.76
N GLY A 95 -16.36 -17.43 20.49
CA GLY A 95 -14.92 -17.46 20.40
C GLY A 95 -14.37 -16.42 19.43
N GLU A 96 -13.29 -15.76 19.83
CA GLU A 96 -12.36 -15.20 18.86
C GLU A 96 -11.90 -16.35 17.97
N ASP A 97 -12.54 -16.53 16.81
CA ASP A 97 -12.04 -17.49 15.84
C ASP A 97 -10.74 -16.92 15.28
N ASP A 98 -9.67 -17.43 15.85
CA ASP A 98 -8.34 -16.87 15.91
C ASP A 98 -7.48 -17.48 14.81
N ALA A 99 -6.24 -17.01 14.60
CA ALA A 99 -5.36 -17.60 13.59
C ALA A 99 -5.07 -19.12 13.77
N ASP A 100 -5.48 -19.70 14.91
CA ASP A 100 -5.37 -21.12 15.21
C ASP A 100 -6.38 -21.99 14.46
N ASP A 101 -7.54 -21.47 14.06
CA ASP A 101 -8.60 -22.28 13.41
C ASP A 101 -8.29 -22.61 11.94
N LEU A 102 -7.24 -22.00 11.39
CA LEU A 102 -6.79 -22.30 10.03
C LEU A 102 -6.03 -23.62 10.00
N ALA A 103 -6.32 -24.48 9.04
CA ALA A 103 -5.52 -25.67 8.80
C ALA A 103 -4.11 -25.30 8.32
N ASP A 104 -3.11 -26.14 8.59
CA ASP A 104 -1.71 -25.88 8.22
C ASP A 104 -1.49 -25.74 6.71
N ASP A 105 -2.36 -26.34 5.89
CA ASP A 105 -2.37 -26.23 4.43
C ASP A 105 -3.04 -24.95 3.90
N THR A 106 -3.56 -24.10 4.79
CA THR A 106 -4.20 -22.84 4.41
C THR A 106 -3.17 -21.88 3.82
N GLN A 107 -3.39 -21.44 2.58
CA GLN A 107 -2.56 -20.42 1.94
C GLN A 107 -2.78 -19.06 2.60
N ILE A 108 -1.75 -18.53 3.24
CA ILE A 108 -1.78 -17.24 3.93
C ILE A 108 -1.14 -16.11 3.12
N CYS A 109 -0.16 -16.41 2.26
CA CYS A 109 0.47 -15.43 1.38
C CYS A 109 0.33 -15.84 -0.08
N SER A 110 -0.53 -15.14 -0.83
CA SER A 110 -0.72 -15.43 -2.26
C SER A 110 0.47 -15.03 -3.13
N CYS A 111 1.22 -13.98 -2.78
CA CYS A 111 2.35 -13.49 -3.60
C CYS A 111 3.52 -14.47 -3.66
N HIS A 112 3.74 -15.23 -2.57
CA HIS A 112 4.86 -16.15 -2.42
C HIS A 112 4.41 -17.59 -2.18
N ASN A 113 3.10 -17.85 -2.28
CA ASN A 113 2.49 -19.15 -2.05
C ASN A 113 2.88 -19.81 -0.71
N VAL A 114 2.80 -19.03 0.38
CA VAL A 114 3.18 -19.51 1.73
C VAL A 114 1.95 -20.01 2.46
N LEU A 115 2.05 -21.18 3.08
CA LEU A 115 1.01 -21.82 3.90
C LEU A 115 1.18 -21.47 5.37
N LYS A 116 0.12 -21.60 6.18
CA LYS A 116 0.20 -21.43 7.64
C LYS A 116 1.24 -22.36 8.27
N GLY A 117 1.28 -23.62 7.84
CA GLY A 117 2.20 -24.63 8.34
C GLY A 117 3.66 -24.29 8.07
N ASP A 118 3.96 -23.55 7.00
CA ASP A 118 5.32 -23.10 6.68
C ASP A 118 5.84 -22.11 7.71
N VAL A 119 5.00 -21.13 8.10
CA VAL A 119 5.34 -20.16 9.16
C VAL A 119 5.44 -20.87 10.51
N THR A 120 4.45 -21.69 10.84
CA THR A 120 4.40 -22.39 12.14
C THR A 120 5.61 -23.31 12.33
N ARG A 121 6.00 -24.05 11.29
CA ARG A 121 7.18 -24.93 11.31
C ARG A 121 8.47 -24.13 11.47
N ALA A 122 8.65 -23.06 10.69
CA ALA A 122 9.84 -22.22 10.75
C ALA A 122 9.99 -21.48 12.09
N VAL A 123 8.91 -21.30 12.84
CA VAL A 123 8.97 -20.77 14.21
C VAL A 123 9.29 -21.88 15.20
N LYS A 124 8.61 -23.04 15.10
CA LYS A 124 8.79 -24.19 16.01
C LYS A 124 10.17 -24.82 15.95
N ASP A 125 10.79 -24.87 14.77
CA ASP A 125 12.15 -25.38 14.59
C ASP A 125 13.24 -24.38 15.02
N GLY A 126 12.84 -23.17 15.44
CA GLY A 126 13.74 -22.12 15.93
C GLY A 126 14.45 -21.33 14.83
N THR A 127 14.15 -21.58 13.54
CA THR A 127 14.71 -20.85 12.40
C THR A 127 14.30 -19.38 12.43
N CYS A 128 13.05 -19.10 12.81
CA CYS A 128 12.48 -17.76 12.88
C CYS A 128 12.16 -17.37 14.32
N LYS A 129 12.89 -16.37 14.86
CA LYS A 129 12.65 -15.81 16.20
C LYS A 129 12.03 -14.43 16.18
N THR A 130 11.94 -13.84 14.99
CA THR A 130 11.31 -12.56 14.73
C THR A 130 10.49 -12.62 13.45
N ILE A 131 9.60 -11.65 13.27
CA ILE A 131 8.86 -11.46 12.03
C ILE A 131 9.78 -11.12 10.86
N GLY A 132 10.92 -10.48 11.12
CA GLY A 132 11.97 -10.26 10.13
C GLY A 132 12.49 -11.58 9.58
N ASP A 133 12.74 -12.55 10.45
CA ASP A 133 13.18 -13.90 10.06
C ASP A 133 12.10 -14.62 9.26
N VAL A 134 10.83 -14.54 9.68
CA VAL A 134 9.71 -15.12 8.91
C VAL A 134 9.67 -14.55 7.50
N LYS A 135 9.83 -13.23 7.34
CA LYS A 135 9.92 -12.58 6.03
C LYS A 135 11.12 -13.06 5.22
N ALA A 136 12.29 -13.23 5.85
CA ALA A 136 13.50 -13.67 5.16
C ALA A 136 13.41 -15.13 4.71
N CYS A 137 12.93 -16.02 5.59
CA CYS A 137 12.87 -17.46 5.36
C CYS A 137 11.71 -17.86 4.45
N THR A 138 10.50 -17.33 4.70
CA THR A 138 9.29 -17.75 3.97
C THR A 138 8.91 -16.81 2.82
N LYS A 139 9.48 -15.59 2.80
CA LYS A 139 9.07 -14.47 1.93
C LYS A 139 7.66 -13.93 2.18
N ALA A 140 6.90 -14.49 3.14
CA ALA A 140 5.56 -14.00 3.47
C ALA A 140 5.62 -12.52 3.88
N GLY A 141 4.86 -11.67 3.17
CA GLY A 141 4.80 -10.24 3.44
C GLY A 141 5.95 -9.40 2.90
N SER A 142 6.87 -9.98 2.11
CA SER A 142 7.91 -9.25 1.37
C SER A 142 7.45 -8.66 0.03
N GLY A 143 6.33 -9.17 -0.53
CA GLY A 143 5.70 -8.69 -1.76
C GLY A 143 4.72 -7.53 -1.53
N CYS A 144 3.41 -7.80 -1.57
CA CYS A 144 2.38 -6.77 -1.39
C CYS A 144 2.08 -6.39 0.07
N GLY A 145 2.55 -7.20 1.03
CA GLY A 145 2.34 -6.98 2.48
C GLY A 145 0.94 -7.31 3.01
N GLY A 146 -0.03 -7.67 2.18
CA GLY A 146 -1.43 -7.88 2.62
C GLY A 146 -1.63 -9.00 3.65
N CYS A 147 -0.76 -10.01 3.66
CA CYS A 147 -0.82 -11.12 4.61
C CYS A 147 -0.18 -10.82 5.97
N MET A 148 0.48 -9.66 6.14
CA MET A 148 1.29 -9.36 7.33
C MET A 148 0.54 -9.44 8.66
N PRO A 149 -0.70 -8.91 8.79
CA PRO A 149 -1.45 -9.02 10.05
C PRO A 149 -1.69 -10.48 10.47
N LEU A 150 -2.00 -11.33 9.50
CA LEU A 150 -2.23 -12.76 9.74
C LEU A 150 -0.93 -13.49 10.10
N VAL A 151 0.15 -13.24 9.33
CA VAL A 151 1.48 -13.78 9.62
C VAL A 151 1.95 -13.41 11.03
N GLN A 152 1.72 -12.15 11.44
CA GLN A 152 2.04 -11.68 12.79
C GLN A 152 1.27 -12.44 13.86
N THR A 153 -0.02 -12.66 13.64
CA THR A 153 -0.88 -13.37 14.58
C THR A 153 -0.44 -14.83 14.74
N ILE A 154 -0.19 -15.53 13.62
CA ILE A 154 0.33 -16.91 13.62
C ILE A 154 1.68 -16.99 14.35
N PHE A 155 2.60 -16.08 14.05
CA PHE A 155 3.91 -16.02 14.69
C PHE A 155 3.80 -15.81 16.22
N ASN A 156 3.04 -14.79 16.65
CA ASN A 156 2.90 -14.45 18.07
C ASN A 156 2.31 -15.62 18.86
N LYS A 157 1.27 -16.26 18.31
CA LYS A 157 0.65 -17.44 18.93
C LYS A 157 1.56 -18.64 18.98
N THR A 158 2.27 -18.93 17.88
CA THR A 158 3.22 -20.04 17.85
C THR A 158 4.32 -19.83 18.90
N MET A 159 4.86 -18.61 19.00
CA MET A 159 5.84 -18.24 20.02
C MET A 159 5.27 -18.40 21.44
N ALA A 160 4.05 -17.92 21.70
CA ALA A 160 3.39 -18.09 22.99
C ALA A 160 3.15 -19.56 23.35
N SER A 161 2.76 -20.39 22.37
CA SER A 161 2.58 -21.85 22.57
C SER A 161 3.88 -22.59 22.91
N MET A 162 5.03 -22.03 22.51
CA MET A 162 6.36 -22.53 22.85
C MET A 162 6.85 -21.99 24.21
N GLY A 163 6.02 -21.24 24.94
CA GLY A 163 6.38 -20.62 26.22
C GLY A 163 7.26 -19.37 26.09
N ASN A 164 7.41 -18.82 24.87
CA ASN A 164 8.20 -17.60 24.66
C ASN A 164 7.34 -16.35 24.93
N GLU A 165 7.92 -15.40 25.66
CA GLU A 165 7.32 -14.08 25.86
C GLU A 165 7.49 -13.22 24.59
N VAL A 166 6.38 -12.83 23.95
CA VAL A 166 6.41 -11.97 22.76
C VAL A 166 6.38 -10.50 23.19
N LYS A 167 7.54 -9.86 23.17
CA LYS A 167 7.65 -8.43 23.46
C LYS A 167 7.34 -7.62 22.20
N ASN A 168 6.27 -6.83 22.23
CA ASN A 168 5.85 -5.98 21.11
C ASN A 168 6.60 -4.65 21.07
N TYR A 169 7.91 -4.69 21.28
CA TYR A 169 8.76 -3.53 21.33
C TYR A 169 9.22 -3.15 19.93
N LEU A 170 9.29 -1.86 19.62
CA LEU A 170 9.71 -1.41 18.31
C LEU A 170 11.15 -1.83 17.98
N CYS A 171 12.06 -1.63 18.93
CA CYS A 171 13.48 -2.00 18.82
C CYS A 171 14.13 -1.90 20.22
N PRO A 172 15.44 -2.23 20.37
CA PRO A 172 16.12 -2.12 21.67
C PRO A 172 16.04 -0.75 22.34
N HIS A 173 15.78 0.33 21.60
CA HIS A 173 15.67 1.70 22.14
C HIS A 173 14.31 2.00 22.80
N PHE A 174 13.23 1.27 22.46
CA PHE A 174 11.87 1.59 22.89
C PHE A 174 11.12 0.33 23.31
N ASP A 175 10.64 0.28 24.56
CA ASP A 175 9.74 -0.78 25.07
C ASP A 175 8.27 -0.58 24.66
N TYR A 176 8.06 0.17 23.58
CA TYR A 176 6.76 0.55 23.07
C TYR A 176 6.60 0.05 21.64
N SER A 177 5.39 -0.36 21.27
CA SER A 177 5.07 -0.65 19.88
C SER A 177 5.00 0.66 19.06
N ARG A 178 4.96 0.54 17.74
CA ARG A 178 4.70 1.71 16.87
C ARG A 178 3.39 2.42 17.24
N ALA A 179 2.35 1.66 17.59
CA ALA A 179 1.04 2.21 17.92
C ALA A 179 1.09 2.98 19.26
N ASP A 180 1.77 2.43 20.26
CA ASP A 180 1.97 3.09 21.55
C ASP A 180 2.76 4.38 21.38
N LEU A 181 3.87 4.35 20.63
CA LEU A 181 4.65 5.54 20.33
C LEU A 181 3.82 6.59 19.61
N PHE A 182 2.99 6.20 18.63
CA PHE A 182 2.09 7.13 17.96
C PHE A 182 1.15 7.83 18.95
N ASN A 183 0.51 7.06 19.83
CA ASN A 183 -0.42 7.59 20.83
C ASN A 183 0.28 8.50 21.86
N ILE A 184 1.44 8.08 22.36
CA ILE A 184 2.21 8.88 23.32
C ILE A 184 2.65 10.21 22.68
N ILE A 185 3.18 10.16 21.46
CA ILE A 185 3.62 11.36 20.71
C ILE A 185 2.44 12.29 20.45
N TYR A 186 1.28 11.73 20.07
CA TYR A 186 0.05 12.49 19.83
C TYR A 186 -0.45 13.19 21.10
N VAL A 187 -0.57 12.46 22.21
CA VAL A 187 -1.11 13.02 23.46
C VAL A 187 -0.15 14.03 24.07
N LYS A 188 1.15 13.71 24.12
CA LYS A 188 2.16 14.56 24.74
C LYS A 188 2.71 15.66 23.82
N GLN A 189 2.29 15.67 22.55
CA GLN A 189 2.71 16.64 21.54
C GLN A 189 4.24 16.72 21.37
N LEU A 190 4.91 15.57 21.34
CA LEU A 190 6.38 15.48 21.20
C LEU A 190 6.78 15.72 19.74
N LYS A 191 7.57 16.75 19.46
CA LYS A 191 7.81 17.19 18.08
C LYS A 191 9.16 16.75 17.53
N THR A 192 10.17 16.60 18.39
CA THR A 192 11.52 16.27 17.97
C THR A 192 11.93 14.85 18.37
N PHE A 193 12.90 14.29 17.65
CA PHE A 193 13.42 12.97 18.00
C PHE A 193 14.05 12.94 19.40
N GLU A 194 14.74 14.01 19.78
CA GLU A 194 15.38 14.15 21.10
C GLU A 194 14.34 14.16 22.23
N GLU A 195 13.23 14.89 22.06
CA GLU A 195 12.11 14.89 23.03
C GLU A 195 11.50 13.49 23.15
N ILE A 196 11.30 12.81 22.02
CA ILE A 196 10.73 11.46 21.99
C ILE A 196 11.67 10.46 22.66
N MET A 197 12.97 10.55 22.41
CA MET A 197 13.96 9.68 23.04
C MET A 197 14.05 9.92 24.54
N LYS A 198 14.03 11.18 24.99
CA LYS A 198 14.02 11.54 26.42
C LYS A 198 12.80 11.03 27.17
N GLN A 199 11.64 10.98 26.52
CA GLN A 199 10.39 10.60 27.18
C GLN A 199 9.99 9.13 27.03
N CYS A 200 10.37 8.50 25.92
CA CYS A 200 9.91 7.16 25.56
C CYS A 200 11.07 6.17 25.36
N GLY A 201 12.30 6.66 25.19
CA GLY A 201 13.48 5.84 24.97
C GLY A 201 14.06 5.29 26.27
N LYS A 202 14.75 4.15 26.18
CA LYS A 202 15.52 3.59 27.29
C LYS A 202 16.74 4.43 27.65
N ASP A 203 17.37 4.98 26.63
CA ASP A 203 18.53 5.85 26.73
C ASP A 203 18.17 7.21 26.10
N PRO A 204 17.97 8.25 26.92
CA PRO A 204 17.61 9.60 26.46
C PRO A 204 18.56 10.21 25.42
N GLU A 205 19.84 9.81 25.44
CA GLU A 205 20.89 10.35 24.56
C GLU A 205 21.16 9.46 23.35
N SER A 206 20.37 8.40 23.16
CA SER A 206 20.54 7.50 22.04
C SER A 206 20.26 8.21 20.71
N LEU A 207 21.18 8.01 19.76
CA LEU A 207 20.97 8.43 18.38
C LEU A 207 19.92 7.58 17.65
N GLY A 208 19.46 6.47 18.23
CA GLY A 208 18.54 5.51 17.60
C GLY A 208 19.15 4.68 16.47
N CYS A 209 18.36 3.77 15.91
CA CYS A 209 18.75 2.86 14.83
C CYS A 209 17.87 2.98 13.58
N GLU A 210 18.20 2.16 12.58
CA GLU A 210 17.47 1.98 11.32
C GLU A 210 16.01 1.55 11.48
N ALA A 211 15.59 1.03 12.64
CA ALA A 211 14.19 0.71 12.90
C ALA A 211 13.42 1.91 13.48
N CYS A 212 13.95 2.56 14.52
CA CYS A 212 13.21 3.61 15.22
C CYS A 212 13.26 4.96 14.52
N LYS A 213 14.38 5.36 13.89
CA LYS A 213 14.46 6.63 13.16
C LYS A 213 13.37 6.80 12.09
N PRO A 214 13.23 5.87 11.10
CA PRO A 214 12.19 6.02 10.09
C PRO A 214 10.78 5.87 10.68
N THR A 215 10.62 5.11 11.76
CA THR A 215 9.33 4.98 12.45
C THR A 215 8.91 6.30 13.08
N ILE A 216 9.81 6.95 13.84
CA ILE A 216 9.55 8.26 14.44
C ILE A 216 9.39 9.35 13.37
N GLY A 217 10.22 9.33 12.31
CA GLY A 217 10.04 10.21 11.15
C GLY A 217 8.65 10.08 10.52
N SER A 218 8.17 8.84 10.33
CA SER A 218 6.82 8.57 9.81
C SER A 218 5.72 9.07 10.75
N ILE A 219 5.83 8.83 12.05
CA ILE A 219 4.82 9.26 13.04
C ILE A 219 4.73 10.79 13.06
N THR A 220 5.87 11.46 13.19
CA THR A 220 5.92 12.93 13.26
C THR A 220 5.47 13.60 11.97
N ALA A 221 5.80 13.04 10.79
CA ALA A 221 5.26 13.51 9.52
C ALA A 221 3.74 13.37 9.45
N SER A 222 3.18 12.29 10.01
CA SER A 222 1.72 12.06 10.03
C SER A 222 0.98 13.02 10.97
N LEU A 223 1.59 13.36 12.10
CA LEU A 223 0.96 14.17 13.16
C LEU A 223 1.14 15.67 12.96
N PHE A 224 2.31 16.10 12.49
CA PHE A 224 2.69 17.51 12.45
C PHE A 224 3.00 18.02 11.04
N ASN A 225 3.38 17.13 10.12
CA ASN A 225 3.64 17.43 8.71
C ASN A 225 4.51 18.68 8.45
N ARG A 226 5.55 18.86 9.28
CA ARG A 226 6.56 19.93 9.11
C ARG A 226 7.46 19.64 7.92
N HIS A 227 8.13 20.67 7.41
CA HIS A 227 8.97 20.53 6.23
C HIS A 227 10.20 19.67 6.55
N ILE A 228 10.45 18.64 5.73
CA ILE A 228 11.41 17.57 6.03
C ILE A 228 12.87 18.03 6.13
N LEU A 229 13.19 19.21 5.57
CA LEU A 229 14.53 19.82 5.66
C LEU A 229 14.70 20.75 6.87
N GLU A 230 13.67 20.96 7.69
CA GLU A 230 13.82 21.72 8.94
C GLU A 230 14.86 21.06 9.85
N LYS A 231 15.60 21.89 10.61
CA LYS A 231 16.80 21.49 11.35
C LYS A 231 16.56 20.25 12.24
N ASP A 232 15.42 20.21 12.92
CA ASP A 232 15.08 19.17 13.89
C ASP A 232 14.58 17.86 13.23
N TYR A 233 14.19 17.91 11.96
CA TYR A 233 13.64 16.76 11.21
C TYR A 233 14.61 16.16 10.21
N ARG A 234 15.61 16.94 9.78
CA ARG A 234 16.59 16.52 8.76
C ARG A 234 17.34 15.24 9.15
N GLY A 235 17.59 15.04 10.45
CA GLY A 235 18.29 13.85 10.97
C GLY A 235 17.45 12.56 10.92
N LEU A 236 16.13 12.68 10.75
CA LEU A 236 15.20 11.55 10.63
C LEU A 236 14.98 11.10 9.19
N GLN A 237 15.33 11.95 8.23
CA GLN A 237 15.10 11.69 6.81
C GLN A 237 16.12 10.71 6.27
N ASP A 238 15.66 9.79 5.42
CA ASP A 238 16.54 8.94 4.64
C ASP A 238 17.29 9.76 3.57
N THR A 239 18.18 9.09 2.84
CA THR A 239 18.96 9.75 1.77
C THR A 239 18.07 10.48 0.77
N ASN A 240 16.95 9.90 0.37
CA ASN A 240 16.13 10.47 -0.69
C ASN A 240 15.40 11.73 -0.21
N ASP A 241 14.80 11.65 0.97
CA ASP A 241 14.10 12.76 1.59
C ASP A 241 15.06 13.90 1.97
N ARG A 242 16.26 13.57 2.47
CA ARG A 242 17.29 14.55 2.83
C ARG A 242 17.82 15.37 1.64
N PHE A 243 17.85 14.78 0.45
CA PHE A 243 18.35 15.43 -0.77
C PHE A 243 17.23 15.89 -1.70
N LEU A 244 15.97 15.66 -1.33
CA LEU A 244 14.79 15.86 -2.17
C LEU A 244 14.88 15.14 -3.54
N ALA A 245 15.78 14.18 -3.69
CA ALA A 245 16.19 13.55 -4.94
C ALA A 245 16.53 12.08 -4.68
N ASN A 246 16.44 11.23 -5.70
CA ASN A 246 16.49 9.78 -5.48
C ASN A 246 17.86 9.21 -5.84
N ILE A 247 18.52 8.56 -4.88
CA ILE A 247 19.80 7.90 -5.14
C ILE A 247 19.63 6.72 -6.10
N GLN A 248 20.50 6.66 -7.10
CA GLN A 248 20.53 5.63 -8.14
C GLN A 248 21.62 4.60 -7.85
N ARG A 249 21.55 3.45 -8.52
CA ARG A 249 22.52 2.35 -8.34
C ARG A 249 23.97 2.77 -8.58
N ASN A 250 24.21 3.74 -9.46
CA ASN A 250 25.53 4.27 -9.77
C ASN A 250 25.97 5.43 -8.84
N GLY A 251 25.22 5.71 -7.76
CA GLY A 251 25.50 6.79 -6.81
C GLY A 251 25.11 8.20 -7.26
N THR A 252 24.61 8.37 -8.49
CA THR A 252 24.01 9.64 -8.94
C THR A 252 22.58 9.79 -8.41
N PHE A 253 21.99 10.96 -8.60
CA PHE A 253 20.62 11.25 -8.19
C PHE A 253 19.70 11.42 -9.39
N SER A 254 18.43 11.10 -9.17
CA SER A 254 17.34 11.52 -10.06
C SER A 254 16.50 12.61 -9.41
N VAL A 255 16.10 13.59 -10.21
CA VAL A 255 15.34 14.76 -9.80
C VAL A 255 14.00 14.73 -10.52
N ILE A 256 12.92 14.71 -9.74
CA ILE A 256 11.55 14.68 -10.28
C ILE A 256 10.80 15.87 -9.69
N PRO A 257 10.52 16.91 -10.48
CA PRO A 257 9.63 17.98 -10.07
C PRO A 257 8.18 17.49 -9.90
N ARG A 258 7.41 18.16 -9.06
CA ARG A 258 5.97 17.90 -8.91
C ARG A 258 5.23 18.27 -10.19
N VAL A 259 4.44 17.34 -10.69
CA VAL A 259 3.46 17.57 -11.76
C VAL A 259 2.16 16.90 -11.32
N SER A 260 1.29 17.66 -10.65
CA SER A 260 0.01 17.16 -10.13
C SER A 260 -0.93 16.84 -11.29
N ALA A 261 -1.53 15.66 -11.30
CA ALA A 261 -2.42 15.18 -12.36
C ALA A 261 -1.80 15.12 -13.77
N GLY A 262 -0.48 15.30 -13.90
CA GLY A 262 0.17 15.45 -15.20
C GLY A 262 0.01 16.83 -15.84
N GLU A 263 -0.58 17.80 -15.12
CA GLU A 263 -0.80 19.16 -15.61
C GLU A 263 0.50 19.98 -15.57
N ILE A 264 0.96 20.42 -16.73
CA ILE A 264 2.21 21.17 -16.89
C ILE A 264 2.05 22.30 -17.91
N THR A 265 2.50 23.49 -17.57
CA THR A 265 2.51 24.64 -18.49
C THR A 265 3.69 24.57 -19.46
N ALA A 266 3.62 25.29 -20.58
CA ALA A 266 4.74 25.39 -21.52
C ALA A 266 6.03 25.88 -20.84
N ASP A 267 5.96 26.91 -20.01
CA ASP A 267 7.11 27.46 -19.29
C ASP A 267 7.74 26.42 -18.34
N LYS A 268 6.91 25.66 -17.62
CA LYS A 268 7.38 24.57 -16.75
C LYS A 268 8.03 23.43 -17.53
N LEU A 269 7.53 23.13 -18.73
CA LEU A 269 8.16 22.15 -19.60
C LEU A 269 9.50 22.65 -20.14
N ILE A 270 9.60 23.93 -20.51
CA ILE A 270 10.82 24.58 -20.98
C ILE A 270 11.89 24.58 -19.88
N ILE A 271 11.55 24.96 -18.64
CA ILE A 271 12.54 24.98 -17.55
C ILE A 271 13.08 23.58 -17.23
N ILE A 272 12.24 22.53 -17.29
CA ILE A 272 12.71 21.14 -17.16
C ILE A 272 13.74 20.82 -18.24
N GLY A 273 13.43 21.15 -19.50
CA GLY A 273 14.34 20.92 -20.63
C GLY A 273 15.65 21.70 -20.50
N THR A 274 15.58 22.96 -20.07
CA THR A 274 16.75 23.82 -19.85
C THR A 274 17.66 23.26 -18.75
N VAL A 275 17.09 22.91 -17.59
CA VAL A 275 17.84 22.32 -16.48
C VAL A 275 18.44 20.98 -16.89
N ALA A 276 17.66 20.11 -17.53
CA ALA A 276 18.16 18.82 -18.00
C ALA A 276 19.34 18.98 -18.97
N LYS A 277 19.25 19.92 -19.92
CA LYS A 277 20.33 20.20 -20.86
C LYS A 277 21.56 20.77 -20.17
N LYS A 278 21.38 21.73 -19.26
CA LYS A 278 22.46 22.40 -18.52
C LYS A 278 23.30 21.44 -17.69
N PHE A 279 22.64 20.50 -17.00
CA PHE A 279 23.31 19.52 -16.13
C PHE A 279 23.55 18.16 -16.80
N ASN A 280 23.31 18.05 -18.13
CA ASN A 280 23.47 16.84 -18.91
C ASN A 280 22.70 15.62 -18.31
N LEU A 281 21.43 15.84 -17.99
CA LEU A 281 20.57 14.87 -17.33
C LEU A 281 19.75 14.07 -18.34
N TYR A 282 19.73 12.75 -18.20
CA TYR A 282 18.86 11.89 -19.00
C TYR A 282 17.40 12.07 -18.55
N CYS A 283 16.49 12.35 -19.49
CA CYS A 283 15.08 12.55 -19.18
C CYS A 283 14.24 11.30 -19.49
N LYS A 284 13.31 10.96 -18.60
CA LYS A 284 12.31 9.92 -18.84
C LYS A 284 10.93 10.32 -18.35
N ILE A 285 9.93 10.14 -19.22
CA ILE A 285 8.52 10.22 -18.82
C ILE A 285 8.21 8.99 -17.97
N THR A 286 7.67 9.23 -16.78
CA THR A 286 7.30 8.19 -15.83
C THR A 286 5.84 7.79 -16.00
N GLY A 287 5.48 6.57 -15.58
CA GLY A 287 4.07 6.19 -15.45
C GLY A 287 3.28 7.08 -14.45
N GLY A 288 3.98 7.94 -13.71
CA GLY A 288 3.49 9.00 -12.83
C GLY A 288 2.92 10.24 -13.51
N GLN A 289 2.94 10.32 -14.86
CA GLN A 289 2.68 11.55 -15.61
C GLN A 289 3.64 12.70 -15.21
N ARG A 290 4.91 12.37 -14.99
CA ARG A 290 5.98 13.30 -14.61
C ARG A 290 7.22 13.06 -15.47
N ILE A 291 8.11 14.04 -15.52
CA ILE A 291 9.43 13.92 -16.15
C ILE A 291 10.48 13.72 -15.06
N ASP A 292 11.24 12.64 -15.14
CA ASP A 292 12.34 12.30 -14.23
C ASP A 292 13.68 12.60 -14.93
N MET A 293 14.57 13.30 -14.25
CA MET A 293 15.88 13.72 -14.74
C MET A 293 16.98 12.98 -13.98
N PHE A 294 17.72 12.11 -14.65
CA PHE A 294 18.72 11.22 -14.07
C PHE A 294 20.15 11.68 -14.31
N GLY A 295 21.05 11.34 -13.40
CA GLY A 295 22.49 11.57 -13.55
C GLY A 295 23.01 12.79 -12.78
N ALA A 296 22.18 13.42 -11.95
CA ALA A 296 22.57 14.58 -11.16
C ALA A 296 23.63 14.17 -10.13
N ARG A 297 24.69 14.98 -9.99
CA ARG A 297 25.65 14.79 -8.90
C ARG A 297 25.13 15.46 -7.64
N LYS A 298 25.50 14.91 -6.48
CA LYS A 298 25.04 15.38 -5.16
C LYS A 298 25.25 16.89 -4.97
N GLN A 299 26.41 17.41 -5.38
CA GLN A 299 26.78 18.82 -5.24
C GLN A 299 25.99 19.75 -6.16
N ASP A 300 25.43 19.23 -7.26
CA ASP A 300 24.67 20.02 -8.23
C ASP A 300 23.20 20.17 -7.82
N LEU A 301 22.72 19.32 -6.90
CA LEU A 301 21.32 19.30 -6.46
C LEU A 301 20.80 20.67 -5.98
N PRO A 302 21.53 21.46 -5.17
CA PRO A 302 21.05 22.78 -4.78
C PRO A 302 20.82 23.71 -5.97
N ALA A 303 21.72 23.72 -6.96
CA ALA A 303 21.58 24.56 -8.14
C ALA A 303 20.43 24.08 -9.05
N ILE A 304 20.33 22.76 -9.24
CA ILE A 304 19.21 22.15 -9.98
C ILE A 304 17.88 22.53 -9.33
N TRP A 305 17.74 22.37 -8.01
CA TRP A 305 16.50 22.71 -7.32
C TRP A 305 16.21 24.20 -7.35
N GLN A 306 17.22 25.07 -7.20
CA GLN A 306 17.02 26.51 -7.29
C GLN A 306 16.41 26.91 -8.64
N GLU A 307 16.96 26.44 -9.76
CA GLU A 307 16.42 26.76 -11.09
C GLU A 307 15.00 26.23 -11.31
N LEU A 308 14.69 25.03 -10.81
CA LEU A 308 13.35 24.47 -10.89
C LEU A 308 12.34 25.27 -10.03
N ILE A 309 12.76 25.71 -8.83
CA ILE A 309 11.95 26.50 -7.91
C ILE A 309 11.71 27.91 -8.47
N ASP A 310 12.73 28.54 -9.04
CA ASP A 310 12.61 29.83 -9.72
C ASP A 310 11.64 29.74 -10.92
N GLY A 311 11.60 28.56 -11.57
CA GLY A 311 10.60 28.20 -12.58
C GLY A 311 9.22 27.81 -12.04
N GLY A 312 8.94 28.01 -10.75
CA GLY A 312 7.66 27.74 -10.11
C GLY A 312 7.34 26.26 -9.90
N MET A 313 8.36 25.42 -9.74
CA MET A 313 8.22 23.99 -9.46
C MET A 313 8.73 23.62 -8.07
N GLU A 314 8.29 22.47 -7.57
CA GLU A 314 8.68 21.95 -6.26
C GLU A 314 9.09 20.47 -6.38
N SER A 315 9.62 19.88 -5.30
CA SER A 315 9.99 18.46 -5.33
C SER A 315 8.77 17.55 -5.47
N GLY A 316 8.86 16.63 -6.42
CA GLY A 316 7.89 15.58 -6.71
C GLY A 316 8.02 14.34 -5.83
N HIS A 317 9.03 14.27 -4.94
CA HIS A 317 9.22 13.22 -3.93
C HIS A 317 9.03 11.77 -4.46
N ALA A 318 9.99 11.20 -5.20
CA ALA A 318 9.76 9.94 -5.91
C ALA A 318 9.76 8.67 -5.03
N TYR A 319 10.58 8.63 -3.97
CA TYR A 319 10.66 7.51 -3.02
C TYR A 319 10.40 7.90 -1.56
N ALA A 320 10.03 9.16 -1.33
CA ALA A 320 9.69 9.70 -0.02
C ALA A 320 8.50 9.01 0.66
N LYS A 321 8.39 9.19 1.97
CA LYS A 321 7.15 8.96 2.73
C LYS A 321 6.14 10.10 2.54
N SER A 322 5.79 10.40 1.30
CA SER A 322 4.84 11.46 0.95
C SER A 322 3.95 11.07 -0.22
N LEU A 323 2.95 11.90 -0.52
CA LEU A 323 2.13 11.75 -1.72
C LEU A 323 3.03 11.89 -2.95
N ARG A 324 3.23 10.78 -3.68
CA ARG A 324 4.21 10.73 -4.79
C ARG A 324 3.65 11.24 -6.11
N THR A 325 2.43 10.83 -6.44
CA THR A 325 1.78 11.18 -7.72
C THR A 325 0.27 11.08 -7.54
N VAL A 326 -0.42 12.09 -8.04
CA VAL A 326 -1.83 12.05 -8.36
C VAL A 326 -1.89 12.04 -9.88
N LYS A 327 -2.59 11.08 -10.46
CA LYS A 327 -2.74 10.95 -11.91
C LYS A 327 -4.18 11.23 -12.29
N SER A 328 -4.37 11.89 -13.41
CA SER A 328 -5.69 12.08 -14.01
C SER A 328 -5.59 11.95 -15.52
N CYS A 329 -6.68 11.59 -16.17
CA CYS A 329 -6.83 11.93 -17.59
C CYS A 329 -7.16 13.42 -17.72
N VAL A 330 -7.22 13.90 -18.95
CA VAL A 330 -7.61 15.29 -19.28
C VAL A 330 -9.07 15.62 -18.93
N GLY A 331 -9.85 14.63 -18.49
CA GLY A 331 -11.22 14.77 -17.99
C GLY A 331 -12.19 15.40 -18.98
N THR A 332 -13.34 15.85 -18.48
CA THR A 332 -14.41 16.47 -19.28
C THR A 332 -14.01 17.79 -19.93
N THR A 333 -12.91 18.41 -19.49
CA THR A 333 -12.37 19.63 -20.11
C THR A 333 -11.94 19.40 -21.55
N TRP A 334 -11.43 18.21 -21.88
CA TRP A 334 -10.90 17.89 -23.21
C TRP A 334 -11.39 16.56 -23.78
N CYS A 335 -11.66 15.57 -22.93
CA CYS A 335 -12.11 14.24 -23.33
C CYS A 335 -13.59 14.26 -23.70
N ARG A 336 -13.91 13.87 -24.94
CA ARG A 336 -15.30 13.76 -25.41
C ARG A 336 -16.15 12.69 -24.69
N TYR A 337 -15.53 11.83 -23.88
CA TYR A 337 -16.18 10.70 -23.21
C TYR A 337 -16.39 10.89 -21.71
N GLY A 338 -15.92 12.01 -21.15
CA GLY A 338 -15.79 12.19 -19.70
C GLY A 338 -14.41 11.79 -19.22
#